data_AF-A0AAU0UHL1-F1
#
_entry.id   AF-A0AAU0UHL1-F1
#
_cell.length_a   1.000
_cell.length_b   1.000
_cell.length_c   1.000
_cell.angle_alpha   90.00
_cell.angle_beta   90.00
_cell.angle_gamma   90.00
#
_symmetry.space_group_name_H-M   'P 1'
#
loop_
_entity.id
_entity.type
_entity.pdbx_description
1 polymer ?
#
loop_
_entity_poly.entity_id
_entity_poly.type
_entity_poly.pdbx_seq_one_letter_code
_entity_poly.pdbx_strand_id
1 'polypeptide(L)'
;MAGSKLPAELVSVYLSLPWEDKTLWDRYSLEMPAENAVTYLHILVANLIPQGHYSLAKHLLYKALTFPSEPAQEAWLYANLYQIAADQQQPLLCREYCEKVLATGHLSQWAKNTISDLPPYS
;
A
#
# COMPACT_ATOMS: atom_id res chain seq x y z
N MET A 1 -0.82 11.90 -28.13
CA MET A 1 -1.14 11.42 -26.77
C MET A 1 0.17 11.11 -26.09
N ALA A 2 0.55 11.89 -25.06
CA ALA A 2 1.77 11.66 -24.31
C ALA A 2 1.61 10.36 -23.53
N GLY A 3 2.13 9.25 -24.07
CA GLY A 3 2.22 8.01 -23.32
C GLY A 3 3.18 8.26 -22.17
N SER A 4 2.65 8.47 -20.96
CA SER A 4 3.45 8.42 -19.74
C SER A 4 4.07 7.02 -19.68
N LYS A 5 5.32 6.90 -20.13
CA LYS A 5 6.07 5.66 -19.96
C LYS A 5 6.19 5.45 -18.47
N LEU A 6 5.49 4.43 -17.96
CA LEU A 6 5.69 3.95 -16.60
C LEU A 6 7.20 3.78 -16.35
N PRO A 7 7.73 4.17 -15.18
CA PRO A 7 9.05 3.77 -14.73
C PRO A 7 9.31 2.29 -15.03
N ALA A 8 10.54 1.95 -15.43
CA ALA A 8 10.89 0.57 -15.83
C ALA A 8 10.60 -0.44 -14.72
N GLU A 9 10.75 0.00 -13.47
CA GLU A 9 10.41 -0.73 -12.26
C GLU A 9 8.93 -1.13 -12.26
N LEU A 10 8.01 -0.20 -12.58
CA LEU A 10 6.57 -0.48 -12.62
C LEU A 10 6.19 -1.40 -13.77
N VAL A 11 6.89 -1.34 -14.90
CA VAL A 11 6.71 -2.31 -15.99
C VAL A 11 7.01 -3.73 -15.49
N SER A 12 8.10 -3.90 -14.74
CA SER A 12 8.44 -5.21 -14.16
C SER A 12 7.39 -5.71 -13.17
N VAL A 13 6.82 -4.82 -12.34
CA VAL A 13 5.72 -5.15 -11.42
C VAL A 13 4.53 -5.63 -12.22
N TYR A 14 4.07 -4.82 -13.17
CA TYR A 14 2.91 -5.13 -14.00
C TYR A 14 3.05 -6.47 -14.71
N LEU A 15 4.21 -6.74 -15.33
CA LEU A 15 4.43 -8.00 -16.05
C LEU A 15 4.37 -9.23 -15.15
N SER A 16 4.77 -9.10 -13.88
CA SER A 16 4.74 -10.19 -12.89
C SER A 16 3.33 -10.54 -12.38
N LEU A 17 2.34 -9.68 -12.62
CA LEU A 17 0.98 -9.90 -12.17
C LEU A 17 0.25 -10.99 -12.98
N PRO A 18 -0.63 -11.78 -12.34
CA PRO A 18 -1.57 -12.63 -13.07
C PRO A 18 -2.54 -11.78 -13.91
N TRP A 19 -3.21 -12.41 -14.88
CA TRP A 19 -4.09 -11.72 -15.83
C TRP A 19 -5.23 -10.92 -15.17
N GLU A 20 -5.85 -11.48 -14.13
CA GLU A 20 -6.94 -10.83 -13.40
C GLU A 20 -6.48 -9.53 -12.72
N ASP A 21 -5.28 -9.55 -12.12
CA ASP A 21 -4.68 -8.40 -11.48
C ASP A 21 -4.22 -7.32 -12.48
N LYS A 22 -3.78 -7.72 -13.68
CA LYS A 22 -3.51 -6.78 -14.78
C LYS A 22 -4.77 -6.03 -15.21
N THR A 23 -5.90 -6.72 -15.29
CA THR A 23 -7.19 -6.10 -15.63
C THR A 23 -7.61 -5.06 -14.57
N LEU A 24 -7.37 -5.35 -13.29
CA LEU A 24 -7.62 -4.41 -12.21
C LEU A 24 -6.64 -3.24 -12.25
N TRP A 25 -5.35 -3.50 -12.46
CA TRP A 25 -4.34 -2.46 -12.65
C TRP A 25 -4.77 -1.51 -13.76
N ASP A 26 -5.08 -2.02 -14.96
CA ASP A 26 -5.45 -1.20 -16.11
C ASP A 26 -6.73 -0.37 -15.86
N ARG A 27 -7.69 -0.94 -15.11
CA ARG A 27 -8.92 -0.23 -14.73
C ARG A 27 -8.66 0.93 -13.76
N TYR A 28 -7.79 0.74 -12.78
CA TYR A 28 -7.57 1.70 -11.69
C TYR A 28 -6.32 2.56 -11.85
N SER A 29 -5.56 2.40 -12.95
CA SER A 29 -4.31 3.12 -13.23
C SER A 29 -4.45 4.37 -14.09
N LEU A 30 -5.62 4.63 -14.68
CA LEU A 30 -5.78 5.69 -15.68
C LEU A 30 -5.54 7.08 -15.08
N GLU A 31 -4.66 7.83 -15.76
CA GLU A 31 -4.32 9.24 -15.50
C GLU A 31 -3.69 9.54 -14.14
N MET A 32 -2.85 8.65 -13.61
CA MET A 32 -2.08 8.93 -12.39
C MET A 32 -0.78 9.67 -12.70
N PRO A 33 -0.62 10.94 -12.28
CA PRO A 33 0.69 11.55 -12.22
C PRO A 33 1.49 10.80 -11.14
N ALA A 34 2.61 10.20 -11.51
CA ALA A 34 3.51 9.64 -10.54
C ALA A 34 4.93 10.10 -10.79
N GLU A 35 5.45 10.79 -9.79
CA GLU A 35 6.81 11.29 -9.76
C GLU A 35 7.81 10.16 -9.50
N ASN A 36 7.36 9.04 -8.91
CA ASN A 36 8.15 7.83 -8.70
C ASN A 36 7.24 6.58 -8.55
N ALA A 37 7.86 5.39 -8.55
CA ALA A 37 7.17 4.11 -8.48
C ALA A 37 6.36 3.91 -7.17
N VAL A 38 6.86 4.39 -6.04
CA VAL A 38 6.21 4.25 -4.72
C VAL A 38 4.92 5.07 -4.69
N THR A 39 4.98 6.33 -5.11
CA THR A 39 3.81 7.21 -5.22
C THR A 39 2.77 6.61 -6.16
N TYR A 40 3.17 6.07 -7.31
CA TYR A 40 2.25 5.43 -8.24
C TYR A 40 1.49 4.27 -7.58
N LEU A 41 2.24 3.35 -6.96
CA LEU A 41 1.66 2.16 -6.33
C LEU A 41 0.75 2.54 -5.16
N HIS A 42 1.13 3.55 -4.38
CA HIS A 42 0.30 4.06 -3.29
C HIS A 42 -1.05 4.58 -3.80
N ILE A 43 -1.07 5.41 -4.85
CA ILE A 43 -2.32 5.94 -5.40
C ILE A 43 -3.18 4.81 -5.98
N LEU A 44 -2.58 3.87 -6.71
CA LEU A 44 -3.29 2.71 -7.25
C LEU A 44 -3.92 1.87 -6.13
N VAL A 45 -3.19 1.63 -5.04
CA VAL A 45 -3.69 0.91 -3.87
C VAL A 45 -4.85 1.65 -3.19
N ALA A 46 -4.78 2.98 -3.09
CA ALA A 46 -5.84 3.79 -2.50
C ALA A 46 -7.18 3.66 -3.27
N ASN A 47 -7.14 3.31 -4.55
CA ASN A 47 -8.33 2.99 -5.35
C ASN A 47 -8.79 1.52 -5.19
N LEU A 48 -7.86 0.60 -4.96
CA LEU A 48 -8.15 -0.84 -4.83
C LEU A 48 -8.76 -1.21 -3.48
N ILE A 49 -8.28 -0.61 -2.38
CA ILE A 49 -8.71 -0.94 -1.01
C ILE A 49 -10.23 -0.70 -0.83
N PRO A 50 -10.81 0.46 -1.17
CA PRO A 50 -12.24 0.70 -1.00
C PRO A 50 -13.15 -0.23 -1.81
N GLN A 51 -12.60 -0.83 -2.88
CA GLN A 51 -13.30 -1.78 -3.75
C GLN A 51 -13.13 -3.23 -3.30
N GLY A 52 -12.45 -3.46 -2.15
CA GLY A 52 -12.22 -4.80 -1.59
C GLY A 52 -11.19 -5.63 -2.35
N HIS A 53 -10.41 -5.02 -3.27
CA HIS A 53 -9.37 -5.72 -4.04
C HIS A 53 -8.08 -5.93 -3.22
N TYR A 54 -8.23 -6.52 -2.03
CA TYR A 54 -7.17 -6.61 -1.02
C TYR A 54 -5.97 -7.48 -1.43
N SER A 55 -6.17 -8.49 -2.27
CA SER A 55 -5.08 -9.37 -2.73
C SER A 55 -4.07 -8.57 -3.55
N LEU A 56 -4.54 -7.90 -4.60
CA LEU A 56 -3.71 -7.03 -5.43
C LEU A 56 -3.16 -5.86 -4.61
N ALA A 57 -4.00 -5.19 -3.81
CA ALA A 57 -3.55 -4.07 -2.98
C ALA A 57 -2.36 -4.46 -2.07
N LYS A 58 -2.42 -5.60 -1.39
CA LYS A 58 -1.30 -6.11 -0.58
C LYS A 58 -0.07 -6.39 -1.43
N HIS A 59 -0.22 -7.06 -2.57
CA HIS A 59 0.90 -7.34 -3.48
C HIS A 59 1.62 -6.05 -3.89
N LEU A 60 0.86 -5.02 -4.27
CA LEU A 60 1.40 -3.73 -4.68
C LEU A 60 2.06 -2.97 -3.51
N LEU A 61 1.47 -2.99 -2.33
CA LEU A 61 2.06 -2.38 -1.12
C LEU A 61 3.40 -3.04 -0.75
N TYR A 62 3.46 -4.37 -0.75
CA TYR A 62 4.71 -5.08 -0.50
C TYR A 62 5.74 -4.82 -1.57
N LYS A 63 5.31 -4.69 -2.84
CA LYS A 63 6.24 -4.32 -3.90
C LYS A 63 6.75 -2.90 -3.75
N ALA A 64 5.90 -1.96 -3.34
CA ALA A 64 6.28 -0.58 -3.05
C ALA A 64 7.34 -0.50 -1.94
N LEU A 65 7.21 -1.32 -0.89
CA LEU A 65 8.19 -1.43 0.20
C LEU A 65 9.57 -1.96 -0.26
N THR A 66 9.70 -2.52 -1.46
CA THR A 66 11.01 -2.93 -2.01
C THR A 66 11.76 -1.81 -2.72
N PHE A 67 11.11 -0.67 -2.96
CA PHE A 67 11.73 0.49 -3.59
C PHE A 67 12.29 1.46 -2.55
N PRO A 68 13.35 2.21 -2.87
CA PRO A 68 13.80 3.31 -2.02
C PRO A 68 12.66 4.32 -1.83
N SER A 69 12.33 4.63 -0.58
CA SER A 69 11.31 5.60 -0.19
C SER A 69 11.75 6.38 1.03
N GLU A 70 11.24 7.60 1.19
CA GLU A 70 11.43 8.34 2.43
C GLU A 70 10.59 7.74 3.57
N PRO A 71 11.01 7.89 4.84
CA PRO A 71 10.28 7.32 5.99
C PRO A 71 8.80 7.71 6.04
N ALA A 72 8.45 8.93 5.59
CA ALA A 72 7.07 9.38 5.52
C ALA A 72 6.22 8.57 4.53
N GLN A 73 6.77 8.20 3.37
CA GLN A 73 6.09 7.35 2.39
C GLN A 73 5.93 5.93 2.91
N GLU A 74 6.98 5.38 3.52
CA GLU A 74 6.95 4.06 4.14
C GLU A 74 5.86 3.97 5.22
N ALA A 75 5.69 5.03 6.03
CA ALA A 75 4.62 5.13 7.03
C ALA A 75 3.23 5.00 6.40
N TRP A 76 2.98 5.65 5.26
CA TRP A 76 1.72 5.54 4.53
C TRP A 76 1.50 4.15 3.93
N LEU A 77 2.55 3.48 3.46
CA LEU A 77 2.44 2.10 2.96
C LEU A 77 2.00 1.14 4.08
N TYR A 78 2.60 1.22 5.26
CA TYR A 78 2.18 0.42 6.40
C TYR A 78 0.80 0.82 6.94
N ALA A 79 0.41 2.10 6.88
CA ALA A 79 -0.94 2.52 7.24
C ALA A 79 -2.02 1.91 6.32
N ASN A 80 -1.73 1.78 5.02
CA ASN A 80 -2.62 1.06 4.09
C ASN A 80 -2.65 -0.45 4.36
N LEU A 81 -1.52 -1.07 4.70
CA LEU A 81 -1.48 -2.47 5.13
C LEU A 81 -2.30 -2.69 6.41
N TYR A 82 -2.22 -1.74 7.36
CA TYR A 82 -3.09 -1.71 8.53
C TYR A 82 -4.58 -1.67 8.14
N GLN A 83 -4.98 -0.78 7.22
CA GLN A 83 -6.38 -0.69 6.79
C GLN A 83 -6.88 -2.02 6.23
N ILE A 84 -6.08 -2.68 5.40
CA ILE A 84 -6.44 -4.01 4.86
C ILE A 84 -6.56 -5.04 5.98
N ALA A 85 -5.64 -5.05 6.95
CA ALA A 85 -5.71 -5.98 8.09
C ALA A 85 -6.95 -5.70 8.96
N ALA A 86 -7.30 -4.44 9.18
CA ALA A 86 -8.47 -4.04 9.95
C ALA A 86 -9.77 -4.45 9.26
N ASP A 87 -9.89 -4.19 7.96
CA ASP A 87 -11.05 -4.62 7.15
C ASP A 87 -11.21 -6.15 7.14
N GLN A 88 -10.10 -6.88 7.19
CA GLN A 88 -10.08 -8.34 7.27
C GLN A 88 -10.14 -8.89 8.70
N GLN A 89 -10.32 -8.03 9.72
CA GLN A 89 -10.41 -8.39 11.14
C GLN A 89 -9.20 -9.19 11.65
N GLN A 90 -7.98 -8.75 11.30
CA GLN A 90 -6.71 -9.39 11.65
C GLN A 90 -5.93 -8.55 12.69
N PRO A 91 -6.32 -8.56 13.98
CA PRO A 91 -5.80 -7.63 14.99
C PRO A 91 -4.29 -7.76 15.26
N LEU A 92 -3.72 -8.96 15.09
CA LEU A 92 -2.28 -9.16 15.22
C LEU A 92 -1.50 -8.43 14.12
N LEU A 93 -1.96 -8.51 12.87
CA LEU A 93 -1.35 -7.77 11.77
C LEU A 93 -1.59 -6.26 11.90
N CYS A 94 -2.77 -5.85 12.37
CA CYS A 94 -3.02 -4.44 12.69
C CYS A 94 -1.95 -3.88 13.62
N ARG A 95 -1.64 -4.61 14.70
CA ARG A 95 -0.62 -4.20 15.67
C ARG A 95 0.77 -4.17 15.05
N GLU A 96 1.15 -5.22 14.32
CA GLU A 96 2.44 -5.29 13.61
C GLU A 96 2.63 -4.08 12.69
N TYR A 97 1.63 -3.76 11.86
CA TYR A 97 1.74 -2.62 10.95
C TYR A 97 1.78 -1.28 11.66
N CYS A 98 1.05 -1.09 12.77
CA CYS A 98 1.20 0.12 13.57
C CYS A 98 2.59 0.24 14.21
N GLU A 99 3.21 -0.86 14.65
CA GLU A 99 4.58 -0.88 15.14
C GLU A 99 5.58 -0.50 14.04
N LYS A 100 5.36 -1.00 12.82
CA LYS A 100 6.15 -0.59 11.64
C LYS A 100 5.98 0.90 11.33
N VAL A 101 4.76 1.45 11.41
CA VAL A 101 4.53 2.89 11.27
C VAL A 101 5.30 3.67 12.34
N LEU A 102 5.26 3.26 13.60
CA LEU A 102 6.01 3.92 14.68
C LEU A 102 7.52 3.93 14.43
N ALA A 103 8.07 2.85 13.86
CA ALA A 103 9.49 2.75 13.54
C ALA A 103 9.95 3.79 12.49
N THR A 104 9.04 4.30 11.65
CA THR A 104 9.36 5.36 10.69
C THR A 104 9.52 6.74 11.33
N GLY A 105 9.03 6.93 12.55
CA GLY A 105 8.93 8.25 13.21
C GLY A 105 7.76 9.12 12.70
N HIS A 106 7.09 8.73 11.60
CA HIS A 106 5.94 9.43 11.04
C HIS A 106 4.62 8.80 11.49
N LEU A 107 3.54 9.60 11.44
CA LEU A 107 2.19 9.18 11.86
C LEU A 107 2.13 8.59 13.29
N SER A 108 3.11 8.94 14.13
CA SER A 108 3.31 8.31 15.45
C SER A 108 2.09 8.43 16.37
N GLN A 109 1.40 9.57 16.35
CA GLN A 109 0.21 9.76 17.17
C GLN A 109 -0.95 8.89 16.68
N TRP A 110 -1.14 8.82 15.36
CA TRP A 110 -2.15 7.96 14.75
C TRP A 110 -1.90 6.50 15.11
N ALA A 111 -0.66 6.02 14.94
CA ALA A 111 -0.31 4.63 15.24
C ALA A 111 -0.46 4.29 16.73
N LYS A 112 -0.09 5.20 17.65
CA LYS A 112 -0.29 5.01 19.10
C LYS A 112 -1.76 4.89 19.48
N ASN A 113 -2.60 5.80 18.99
CA ASN A 113 -4.04 5.75 19.24
C ASN A 113 -4.67 4.48 18.66
N THR A 114 -4.25 4.10 17.45
CA THR A 114 -4.74 2.91 16.79
C THR A 114 -4.38 1.65 17.57
N ILE A 115 -3.14 1.53 18.07
CA ILE A 115 -2.71 0.40 18.91
C ILE A 115 -3.50 0.32 20.22
N SER A 116 -3.82 1.46 20.85
CA SER A 116 -4.56 1.45 22.12
C SER A 116 -5.99 0.96 21.96
N ASP A 117 -6.57 1.08 20.76
CA ASP A 117 -7.93 0.64 20.46
C ASP A 117 -7.99 -0.85 20.06
N LEU A 118 -6.84 -1.49 19.82
CA LEU A 118 -6.78 -2.92 19.50
C LEU A 118 -6.89 -3.78 20.77
N PRO A 119 -7.49 -4.99 20.68
CA PRO A 119 -7.52 -5.91 21.79
C PRO A 119 -6.09 -6.28 22.27
N PRO A 120 -5.92 -6.57 23.57
CA PRO A 120 -4.65 -7.04 24.12
C PRO A 120 -4.26 -8.39 23.49
N TYR A 121 -2.96 -8.70 23.50
CA TYR A 121 -2.47 -10.03 23.07
C TYR A 121 -3.15 -11.11 23.93
N SER A 122 -4.03 -11.90 23.30
CA SER A 122 -4.69 -13.07 23.88
C SER A 122 -4.05 -14.36 23.39
#